data_AF-A0AB36GYZ8-F1
#
_entry.id   AF-A0AB36GYZ8-F1
#
_cell.length_a   1.000
_cell.length_b   1.000
_cell.length_c   1.000
_cell.angle_alpha   90.00
_cell.angle_beta   90.00
_cell.angle_gamma   90.00
#
_symmetry.space_group_name_H-M   'P 1'
#
loop_
_entity.id
_entity.type
_entity.pdbx_description
1 polymer ?
#
loop_
_entity_poly.entity_id
_entity_poly.type
_entity_poly.pdbx_seq_one_letter_code
_entity_poly.pdbx_strand_id
1 'polypeptide(L)'
;MNFAIIFGLFFAFGVMLIASSLRKRRGPNFGERIAPQMRSVSIRESLHRENQASGTSVLDALYSFLEPMMQSFLGRVRSTESRDEALAARLRRAGIDQTVSAFRAEQILWAVSSVALLGVLSVIGLLENQLSLWSGLMLIILGGVTGFLARDWWLGQIIVRREKQLIAEFPALAEMMALSVAAGESALASLERICRTSRGELAREFNDILAQTRAGSSLLAALNEFAQSTQIPALSRFVDGVAVAIERGTPLADVLRAQAQDVRDNAKRELLEVAGKKEIAMLAPVVFLILPLTVIFAIFPGLSLMKLAF
;
A
#
# COMPACT_ATOMS: atom_id res chain seq x y z
N MET A 1 -42.85 -5.74 -12.21
CA MET A 1 -41.63 -6.38 -12.76
C MET A 1 -40.63 -6.46 -11.62
N ASN A 2 -40.18 -7.65 -11.23
CA ASN A 2 -39.52 -7.88 -9.94
C ASN A 2 -38.15 -7.17 -9.86
N PHE A 3 -38.16 -5.94 -9.34
CA PHE A 3 -36.97 -5.14 -9.09
C PHE A 3 -35.90 -5.94 -8.34
N ALA A 4 -36.29 -6.80 -7.40
CA ALA A 4 -35.38 -7.69 -6.66
C ALA A 4 -34.43 -8.52 -7.54
N ILE A 5 -34.85 -8.95 -8.74
CA ILE A 5 -34.01 -9.73 -9.68
C ILE A 5 -32.97 -8.83 -10.36
N ILE A 6 -33.36 -7.60 -10.70
CA ILE A 6 -32.47 -6.59 -11.28
C ILE A 6 -31.45 -6.13 -10.23
N PHE A 7 -31.88 -5.95 -8.98
CA PHE A 7 -31.02 -5.67 -7.82
C PHE A 7 -30.02 -6.80 -7.56
N GLY A 8 -30.45 -8.06 -7.65
CA GLY A 8 -29.57 -9.23 -7.54
C GLY A 8 -28.51 -9.27 -8.64
N LEU A 9 -28.88 -8.95 -9.88
CA LEU A 9 -27.96 -8.91 -11.02
C LEU A 9 -26.95 -7.75 -10.93
N PHE A 10 -27.37 -6.55 -10.51
CA PHE A 10 -26.47 -5.41 -10.34
C PHE A 10 -25.53 -5.57 -9.14
N PHE A 11 -26.01 -6.13 -8.02
CA PHE A 11 -25.16 -6.48 -6.88
C PHE A 11 -24.17 -7.58 -7.26
N ALA A 12 -24.61 -8.61 -7.96
CA ALA A 12 -23.72 -9.64 -8.49
C ALA A 12 -22.69 -9.06 -9.47
N PHE A 13 -23.07 -8.10 -10.32
CA PHE A 13 -22.16 -7.43 -11.25
C PHE A 13 -21.11 -6.56 -10.54
N GLY A 14 -21.52 -5.79 -9.51
CA GLY A 14 -20.62 -5.00 -8.67
C GLY A 14 -19.65 -5.88 -7.87
N VAL A 15 -20.16 -6.95 -7.24
CA VAL A 15 -19.34 -7.94 -6.54
C VAL A 15 -18.43 -8.68 -7.51
N MET A 16 -18.88 -8.99 -8.74
CA MET A 16 -18.07 -9.63 -9.78
C MET A 16 -16.96 -8.72 -10.33
N LEU A 17 -17.18 -7.40 -10.39
CA LEU A 17 -16.14 -6.42 -10.73
C LEU A 17 -15.10 -6.27 -9.61
N ILE A 18 -15.53 -6.22 -8.36
CA ILE A 18 -14.64 -6.21 -7.19
C ILE A 18 -13.87 -7.54 -7.09
N ALA A 19 -14.55 -8.66 -7.29
CA ALA A 19 -13.94 -9.99 -7.27
C ALA A 19 -13.00 -10.22 -8.45
N SER A 20 -13.29 -9.71 -9.66
CA SER A 20 -12.39 -9.80 -10.81
C SER A 20 -11.19 -8.87 -10.70
N SER A 21 -11.35 -7.68 -10.10
CA SER A 21 -10.26 -6.78 -9.69
C SER A 21 -9.31 -7.45 -8.69
N LEU A 22 -9.86 -8.17 -7.69
CA LEU A 22 -9.07 -8.94 -6.72
C LEU A 22 -8.50 -10.24 -7.32
N ARG A 23 -9.17 -10.84 -8.31
CA ARG A 23 -8.75 -12.10 -8.95
C ARG A 23 -7.66 -11.91 -10.00
N LYS A 24 -7.50 -10.71 -10.57
CA LYS A 24 -6.31 -10.37 -11.38
C LYS A 24 -5.01 -10.31 -10.58
N ARG A 25 -5.05 -10.54 -9.25
CA ARG A 25 -3.88 -10.66 -8.36
C ARG A 25 -3.60 -12.10 -7.89
N ARG A 26 -4.03 -13.14 -8.61
CA ARG A 26 -3.58 -14.52 -8.35
C ARG A 26 -3.14 -15.23 -9.63
N GLY A 27 -1.84 -15.15 -9.89
CA GLY A 27 -1.14 -15.99 -10.85
C GLY A 27 0.20 -15.37 -11.24
N PRO A 28 1.36 -15.97 -10.93
CA PRO A 28 2.62 -15.57 -11.54
C PRO A 28 2.50 -15.77 -13.05
N ASN A 29 2.78 -14.72 -13.81
CA ASN A 29 2.61 -14.74 -15.25
C ASN A 29 3.69 -15.65 -15.85
N PHE A 30 3.30 -16.62 -16.69
CA PHE A 30 4.19 -17.61 -17.29
C PHE A 30 5.32 -16.96 -18.12
N GLY A 31 5.13 -15.71 -18.56
CA GLY A 31 6.12 -14.90 -19.26
C GLY A 31 7.34 -14.47 -18.43
N GLU A 32 7.22 -14.33 -17.10
CA GLU A 32 8.36 -13.99 -16.22
C GLU A 32 9.39 -15.12 -16.15
N ARG A 33 9.00 -16.36 -16.48
CA ARG A 33 9.90 -17.53 -16.46
C ARG A 33 10.70 -17.73 -17.75
N ILE A 34 10.32 -17.07 -18.85
CA ILE A 34 10.90 -17.27 -20.18
C ILE A 34 11.59 -16.00 -20.71
N ALA A 35 11.40 -14.86 -20.03
CA ALA A 35 12.06 -13.58 -20.31
C ALA A 35 13.60 -13.65 -20.49
N PRO A 36 14.36 -14.56 -19.86
CA PRO A 36 15.80 -14.60 -20.09
C PRO A 36 16.23 -15.15 -21.46
N GLN A 37 15.35 -15.75 -22.28
CA GLN A 37 15.76 -16.55 -23.45
C GLN A 37 15.24 -16.08 -24.83
N MET A 38 14.31 -15.10 -24.93
CA MET A 38 13.75 -14.69 -26.23
C MET A 38 14.08 -13.24 -26.65
N ARG A 39 15.28 -12.78 -26.33
CA ARG A 39 15.76 -11.45 -26.74
C ARG A 39 16.62 -11.57 -28.00
N SER A 40 16.01 -11.61 -29.20
CA SER A 40 16.70 -11.05 -30.38
C SER A 40 15.94 -10.85 -31.70
N VAL A 41 14.77 -11.44 -32.04
CA VAL A 41 14.36 -11.41 -33.48
C VAL A 41 12.96 -10.87 -33.86
N SER A 42 11.95 -10.74 -32.98
CA SER A 42 10.56 -10.47 -33.45
C SER A 42 9.96 -9.07 -33.21
N ILE A 43 10.69 -8.12 -32.63
CA ILE A 43 10.12 -6.81 -32.23
C ILE A 43 9.86 -5.86 -33.41
N ARG A 44 10.56 -6.01 -34.55
CA ARG A 44 10.47 -5.03 -35.65
C ARG A 44 9.30 -5.26 -36.62
N GLU A 45 8.78 -6.48 -36.75
CA GLU A 45 7.64 -6.79 -37.65
C GLU A 45 6.26 -6.65 -36.97
N SER A 46 6.20 -6.73 -35.63
CA SER A 46 4.95 -6.61 -34.86
C SER A 46 4.49 -5.15 -34.68
N LEU A 47 5.42 -4.19 -34.65
CA LEU A 47 5.11 -2.76 -34.50
C LEU A 47 4.45 -2.12 -35.74
N HIS A 48 4.46 -2.76 -36.91
CA HIS A 48 3.79 -2.25 -38.11
C HIS A 48 2.43 -2.90 -38.40
N ARG A 49 2.09 -4.01 -37.73
CA ARG A 49 0.82 -4.72 -37.97
C ARG A 49 -0.28 -4.36 -36.96
N GLU A 50 0.07 -3.78 -35.81
CA GLU A 50 -0.89 -3.34 -34.79
C GLU A 50 -1.45 -1.92 -35.04
N ASN A 51 -0.74 -1.10 -35.83
CA ASN A 51 -1.14 0.29 -36.08
C ASN A 51 -2.17 0.49 -37.22
N GLN A 52 -2.62 -0.60 -37.88
CA GLN A 52 -3.55 -0.55 -39.02
C GLN A 52 -4.89 -1.27 -38.78
N ALA A 53 -5.09 -1.89 -37.63
CA ALA A 53 -6.31 -2.64 -37.32
C ALA A 53 -6.90 -2.22 -35.96
N SER A 54 -7.38 -0.99 -35.86
CA SER A 54 -8.39 -0.61 -34.87
C SER A 54 -9.25 0.49 -35.47
N GLY A 55 -10.34 0.04 -36.09
CA GLY A 55 -11.31 0.88 -36.77
C GLY A 55 -11.99 1.87 -35.81
N THR A 56 -12.24 3.05 -36.36
CA THR A 56 -13.36 3.96 -36.10
C THR A 56 -14.14 3.66 -34.81
N SER A 57 -13.64 4.16 -33.68
CA SER A 57 -14.35 4.12 -32.41
C SER A 57 -14.47 5.55 -31.89
N VAL A 58 -15.64 5.83 -31.32
CA VAL A 58 -16.14 7.09 -30.73
C VAL A 58 -15.12 7.83 -29.85
N LEU A 59 -14.09 7.12 -29.40
CA LEU A 59 -12.91 7.62 -28.71
C LEU A 59 -12.14 8.71 -29.49
N ASP A 60 -12.01 8.62 -30.82
CA ASP A 60 -11.20 9.58 -31.60
C ASP A 60 -11.94 10.93 -31.79
N ALA A 61 -13.27 10.87 -31.89
CA ALA A 61 -14.14 12.05 -31.83
C ALA A 61 -14.17 12.67 -30.41
N LEU A 62 -13.99 11.84 -29.37
CA LEU A 62 -13.86 12.30 -27.99
C LEU A 62 -12.52 13.01 -27.76
N TYR A 63 -11.42 12.51 -28.34
CA TYR A 63 -10.08 13.10 -28.21
C TYR A 63 -9.96 14.45 -28.94
N SER A 64 -10.50 14.58 -30.14
CA SER A 64 -10.52 15.85 -30.90
C SER A 64 -11.38 16.94 -30.25
N PHE A 65 -12.44 16.56 -29.53
CA PHE A 65 -13.26 17.51 -28.77
C PHE A 65 -12.63 17.93 -27.43
N LEU A 66 -11.83 17.05 -26.81
CA LEU A 66 -11.13 17.33 -25.55
C LEU A 66 -9.80 18.05 -25.72
N GLU A 67 -9.30 18.17 -26.95
CA GLU A 67 -8.03 18.81 -27.31
C GLU A 67 -7.91 20.28 -26.84
N PRO A 68 -8.87 21.19 -27.11
CA PRO A 68 -8.75 22.59 -26.67
C PRO A 68 -8.88 22.76 -25.14
N MET A 69 -9.53 21.81 -24.45
CA MET A 69 -9.64 21.79 -22.99
C MET A 69 -8.34 21.31 -22.33
N MET A 70 -7.64 20.36 -22.97
CA MET A 70 -6.36 19.83 -22.50
C MET A 70 -5.25 20.89 -22.58
N GLN A 71 -5.24 21.71 -23.63
CA GLN A 71 -4.25 22.79 -23.81
C GLN A 71 -4.45 23.95 -22.80
N SER A 72 -5.69 24.20 -22.38
CA SER A 72 -6.02 25.19 -21.33
C SER A 72 -5.60 24.73 -19.93
N PHE A 73 -5.43 23.41 -19.71
CA PHE A 73 -4.96 22.83 -18.45
C PHE A 73 -3.43 22.74 -18.34
N LEU A 74 -2.70 22.72 -19.47
CA LEU A 74 -1.23 22.60 -19.49
C LEU A 74 -0.49 23.87 -19.00
N GLY A 75 -1.14 25.03 -18.96
CA GLY A 75 -0.56 26.29 -18.45
C GLY A 75 -0.52 26.43 -16.92
N ARG A 76 -1.18 25.53 -16.17
CA ARG A 76 -1.26 25.57 -14.69
C ARG A 76 -0.44 24.46 -14.00
N VAL A 77 0.47 23.83 -14.74
CA VAL A 77 1.10 22.53 -14.43
C VAL A 77 2.33 22.59 -13.51
N ARG A 78 2.76 23.76 -13.04
CA ARG A 78 3.86 23.82 -12.06
C ARG A 78 3.49 23.27 -10.67
N SER A 79 2.20 23.06 -10.38
CA SER A 79 1.70 22.41 -9.16
C SER A 79 1.36 20.92 -9.31
N THR A 80 1.46 20.35 -10.52
CA THR A 80 1.12 18.94 -10.79
C THR A 80 2.36 18.03 -10.76
N GLU A 81 3.51 18.49 -11.25
CA GLU A 81 4.76 17.69 -11.23
C GLU A 81 5.13 17.24 -9.81
N SER A 82 5.11 18.15 -8.83
CA SER A 82 5.40 17.81 -7.43
C SER A 82 4.44 16.76 -6.84
N ARG A 83 3.18 16.74 -7.28
CA ARG A 83 2.20 15.74 -6.82
C ARG A 83 2.40 14.38 -7.47
N ASP A 84 2.82 14.35 -8.74
CA ASP A 84 3.13 13.11 -9.45
C ASP A 84 4.43 12.48 -8.95
N GLU A 85 5.44 13.28 -8.62
CA GLU A 85 6.67 12.80 -7.96
C GLU A 85 6.38 12.22 -6.58
N ALA A 86 5.55 12.89 -5.77
CA ALA A 86 5.15 12.38 -4.45
C ALA A 86 4.37 11.07 -4.55
N LEU A 87 3.50 10.93 -5.55
CA LEU A 87 2.75 9.69 -5.79
C LEU A 87 3.67 8.57 -6.32
N ALA A 88 4.60 8.88 -7.22
CA ALA A 88 5.61 7.94 -7.68
C ALA A 88 6.47 7.42 -6.52
N ALA A 89 6.88 8.30 -5.60
CA ALA A 89 7.58 7.91 -4.39
C ALA A 89 6.74 6.97 -3.50
N ARG A 90 5.44 7.24 -3.32
CA ARG A 90 4.51 6.36 -2.58
C ARG A 90 4.34 4.99 -3.24
N LEU A 91 4.26 4.94 -4.57
CA LEU A 91 4.16 3.69 -5.33
C LEU A 91 5.44 2.85 -5.21
N ARG A 92 6.62 3.50 -5.28
CA ARG A 92 7.91 2.83 -5.02
C ARG A 92 7.99 2.27 -3.60
N ARG A 93 7.60 3.04 -2.57
CA ARG A 93 7.53 2.53 -1.19
C ARG A 93 6.59 1.33 -1.08
N ALA A 94 5.48 1.35 -1.80
CA ALA A 94 4.52 0.24 -1.83
C ALA A 94 5.05 -1.00 -2.58
N GLY A 95 6.15 -0.90 -3.33
CA GLY A 95 6.69 -1.98 -4.15
C GLY A 95 5.82 -2.28 -5.36
N ILE A 96 5.15 -1.25 -5.90
CA ILE A 96 4.26 -1.40 -7.04
C ILE A 96 4.92 -0.77 -8.27
N ASP A 97 5.27 -1.61 -9.23
CA ASP A 97 5.83 -1.21 -10.53
C ASP A 97 4.76 -0.69 -11.50
N GLN A 98 3.87 0.20 -11.02
CA GLN A 98 2.89 0.89 -11.87
C GLN A 98 3.34 2.31 -12.17
N THR A 99 3.03 2.78 -13.38
CA THR A 99 3.12 4.19 -13.73
C THR A 99 2.09 5.00 -12.96
N VAL A 100 2.41 6.27 -12.69
CA VAL A 100 1.50 7.22 -12.02
C VAL A 100 0.17 7.33 -12.79
N SER A 101 0.21 7.27 -14.12
CA SER A 101 -0.98 7.31 -14.98
C SER A 101 -1.90 6.10 -14.78
N ALA A 102 -1.35 4.89 -14.65
CA ALA A 102 -2.13 3.68 -14.41
C ALA A 102 -2.84 3.73 -13.04
N PHE A 103 -2.15 4.21 -12.01
CA PHE A 103 -2.75 4.36 -10.67
C PHE A 103 -3.84 5.44 -10.66
N ARG A 104 -3.63 6.57 -11.34
CA ARG A 104 -4.68 7.61 -11.48
C ARG A 104 -5.90 7.09 -12.25
N ALA A 105 -5.70 6.25 -13.27
CA ALA A 105 -6.80 5.59 -13.96
C ALA A 105 -7.58 4.64 -13.03
N GLU A 106 -6.90 3.89 -12.16
CA GLU A 106 -7.56 3.09 -11.12
C GLU A 106 -8.36 3.98 -10.15
N GLN A 107 -7.80 5.11 -9.69
CA GLN A 107 -8.52 6.04 -8.82
C GLN A 107 -9.81 6.57 -9.46
N ILE A 108 -9.74 6.94 -10.75
CA ILE A 108 -10.91 7.39 -11.50
C ILE A 108 -11.93 6.24 -11.63
N LEU A 109 -11.49 5.01 -11.90
CA LEU A 109 -12.39 3.86 -12.00
C LEU A 109 -13.09 3.55 -10.66
N TRP A 110 -12.38 3.69 -9.54
CA TRP A 110 -12.98 3.60 -8.20
C TRP A 110 -13.96 4.74 -7.91
N ALA A 111 -13.62 5.97 -8.30
CA ALA A 111 -14.53 7.11 -8.18
C ALA A 111 -15.79 6.92 -9.04
N VAL A 112 -15.65 6.54 -10.31
CA VAL A 112 -16.77 6.31 -11.23
C VAL A 112 -17.64 5.14 -10.76
N SER A 113 -17.05 4.03 -10.30
CA SER A 113 -17.82 2.90 -9.78
C SER A 113 -18.59 3.26 -8.49
N SER A 114 -17.99 4.05 -7.60
CA SER A 114 -18.67 4.54 -6.39
C SER A 114 -19.81 5.52 -6.72
N VAL A 115 -19.61 6.41 -7.70
CA VAL A 115 -20.64 7.31 -8.22
C VAL A 115 -21.78 6.53 -8.87
N ALA A 116 -21.47 5.50 -9.66
CA ALA A 116 -22.49 4.66 -10.29
C ALA A 116 -23.33 3.93 -9.23
N LEU A 117 -22.69 3.36 -8.21
CA LEU A 117 -23.37 2.66 -7.12
C LEU A 117 -24.28 3.60 -6.32
N LEU A 118 -23.74 4.74 -5.86
CA LEU A 118 -24.50 5.70 -5.06
C LEU A 118 -25.52 6.49 -5.90
N GLY A 119 -25.25 6.68 -7.19
CA GLY A 119 -26.19 7.25 -8.15
C GLY A 119 -27.42 6.38 -8.32
N VAL A 120 -27.23 5.07 -8.51
CA VAL A 120 -28.36 4.12 -8.56
C VAL A 120 -29.15 4.15 -7.25
N LEU A 121 -28.48 4.10 -6.10
CA LEU A 121 -29.13 4.20 -4.78
C LEU A 121 -29.90 5.51 -4.59
N SER A 122 -29.36 6.63 -5.07
CA SER A 122 -30.03 7.93 -5.00
C SER A 122 -31.32 7.94 -5.82
N VAL A 123 -31.30 7.41 -7.06
CA VAL A 123 -32.47 7.32 -7.92
C VAL A 123 -33.55 6.43 -7.28
N ILE A 124 -33.16 5.32 -6.67
CA ILE A 124 -34.09 4.43 -5.95
C ILE A 124 -34.75 5.17 -4.77
N GLY A 125 -33.96 5.84 -3.93
CA GLY A 125 -34.52 6.57 -2.79
C GLY A 125 -35.40 7.76 -3.18
N LEU A 126 -35.17 8.36 -4.36
CA LEU A 126 -36.08 9.35 -4.95
C LEU A 126 -37.40 8.70 -5.43
N LEU A 127 -37.34 7.53 -6.07
CA LEU A 127 -38.53 6.80 -6.54
C LEU A 127 -39.41 6.31 -5.38
N GLU A 128 -38.81 5.95 -4.25
CA GLU A 128 -39.50 5.56 -3.02
C GLU A 128 -39.94 6.77 -2.17
N ASN A 129 -39.68 8.00 -2.63
CA ASN A 129 -39.98 9.26 -1.95
C ASN A 129 -39.36 9.39 -0.54
N GLN A 130 -38.29 8.62 -0.27
CA GLN A 130 -37.54 8.64 0.98
C GLN A 130 -36.43 9.70 0.98
N LEU A 131 -36.00 10.15 -0.21
CA LEU A 131 -34.91 11.11 -0.39
C LEU A 131 -35.36 12.34 -1.21
N SER A 132 -34.92 13.52 -0.79
CA SER A 132 -35.03 14.75 -1.58
C SER A 132 -33.98 14.79 -2.69
N LEU A 133 -34.26 15.54 -3.77
CA LEU A 133 -33.33 15.80 -4.88
C LEU A 133 -31.96 16.31 -4.39
N TRP A 134 -31.96 17.20 -3.38
CA TRP A 134 -30.74 17.73 -2.79
C TRP A 134 -29.92 16.66 -2.06
N SER A 135 -30.57 15.75 -1.33
CA SER A 135 -29.87 14.62 -0.70
C SER A 135 -29.32 13.61 -1.71
N GLY A 136 -30.02 13.37 -2.82
CA GLY A 136 -29.53 12.49 -3.89
C GLY A 136 -28.28 13.03 -4.58
N LEU A 137 -28.27 14.33 -4.92
CA LEU A 137 -27.09 15.01 -5.47
C LEU A 137 -25.89 14.98 -4.51
N MET A 138 -26.15 15.20 -3.21
CA MET A 138 -25.09 15.11 -2.18
C MET A 138 -24.49 13.70 -2.09
N LEU A 139 -25.30 12.65 -2.18
CA LEU A 139 -24.81 11.26 -2.16
C LEU A 139 -23.92 10.94 -3.36
N ILE A 140 -24.24 11.45 -4.55
CA ILE A 140 -23.43 11.25 -5.76
C ILE A 140 -22.06 11.92 -5.61
N ILE A 141 -22.04 13.18 -5.15
CA ILE A 141 -20.79 13.92 -4.92
C ILE A 141 -19.94 13.22 -3.86
N LEU A 142 -20.58 12.83 -2.73
CA LEU A 142 -19.91 12.10 -1.66
C LEU A 142 -19.35 10.76 -2.16
N GLY A 143 -20.05 10.09 -3.06
CA GLY A 143 -19.59 8.87 -3.71
C GLY A 143 -18.27 9.04 -4.42
N GLY A 144 -18.18 9.97 -5.36
CA GLY A 144 -16.94 10.19 -6.12
C GLY A 144 -15.74 10.54 -5.22
N VAL A 145 -15.98 11.36 -4.19
CA VAL A 145 -14.97 11.74 -3.19
C VAL A 145 -14.53 10.52 -2.39
N THR A 146 -15.47 9.73 -1.87
CA THR A 146 -15.17 8.54 -1.06
C THR A 146 -14.48 7.44 -1.86
N GLY A 147 -14.86 7.20 -3.12
CA GLY A 147 -14.19 6.24 -4.01
C GLY A 147 -12.73 6.60 -4.28
N PHE A 148 -12.45 7.88 -4.53
CA PHE A 148 -11.09 8.39 -4.72
C PHE A 148 -10.25 8.25 -3.44
N LEU A 149 -10.77 8.71 -2.30
CA LEU A 149 -10.11 8.64 -1.00
C LEU A 149 -9.88 7.19 -0.55
N ALA A 150 -10.81 6.28 -0.81
CA ALA A 150 -10.69 4.87 -0.45
C ALA A 150 -9.48 4.21 -1.14
N ARG A 151 -9.26 4.50 -2.43
CA ARG A 151 -8.11 3.94 -3.17
C ARG A 151 -6.78 4.47 -2.65
N ASP A 152 -6.71 5.75 -2.30
CA ASP A 152 -5.51 6.36 -1.70
C ASP A 152 -5.23 5.82 -0.30
N TRP A 153 -6.26 5.67 0.52
CA TRP A 153 -6.16 5.06 1.85
C TRP A 153 -5.67 3.62 1.76
N TRP A 154 -6.17 2.83 0.79
CA TRP A 154 -5.69 1.47 0.54
C TRP A 154 -4.20 1.48 0.20
N LEU A 155 -3.74 2.38 -0.68
CA LEU A 155 -2.31 2.50 -1.00
C LEU A 155 -1.48 2.76 0.28
N GLY A 156 -1.94 3.67 1.14
CA GLY A 156 -1.32 3.91 2.45
C GLY A 156 -1.22 2.65 3.31
N GLN A 157 -2.29 1.84 3.35
CA GLN A 157 -2.28 0.56 4.08
C GLN A 157 -1.29 -0.45 3.50
N ILE A 158 -1.12 -0.50 2.17
CA ILE A 158 -0.12 -1.37 1.53
C ILE A 158 1.29 -0.95 1.95
N ILE A 159 1.59 0.36 1.89
CA ILE A 159 2.89 0.91 2.28
C ILE A 159 3.22 0.53 3.73
N VAL A 160 2.32 0.83 4.67
CA VAL A 160 2.53 0.54 6.10
C VAL A 160 2.73 -0.96 6.35
N ARG A 161 1.98 -1.82 5.66
CA ARG A 161 2.15 -3.28 5.80
C ARG A 161 3.50 -3.75 5.29
N ARG A 162 3.93 -3.24 4.14
CA ARG A 162 5.23 -3.58 3.55
C ARG A 162 6.38 -3.06 4.40
N GLU A 163 6.33 -1.81 4.85
CA GLU A 163 7.35 -1.23 5.75
C GLU A 163 7.50 -2.06 7.03
N LYS A 164 6.39 -2.50 7.62
CA LYS A 164 6.41 -3.40 8.79
C LYS A 164 7.06 -4.76 8.49
N GLN A 165 6.81 -5.33 7.31
CA GLN A 165 7.44 -6.59 6.88
C GLN A 165 8.96 -6.41 6.72
N LEU A 166 9.39 -5.34 6.05
CA LEU A 166 10.81 -5.02 5.87
C LEU A 166 11.52 -4.84 7.22
N ILE A 167 10.94 -4.08 8.16
CA ILE A 167 11.51 -3.87 9.49
C ILE A 167 11.57 -5.17 10.30
N ALA A 168 10.55 -6.04 10.19
CA ALA A 168 10.52 -7.30 10.91
C ALA A 168 11.58 -8.31 10.40
N GLU A 169 11.84 -8.32 9.10
CA GLU A 169 12.87 -9.19 8.49
C GLU A 169 14.29 -8.69 8.74
N PHE A 170 14.47 -7.37 8.88
CA PHE A 170 15.78 -6.72 8.93
C PHE A 170 16.76 -7.28 9.98
N PRO A 171 16.40 -7.44 11.28
CA PRO A 171 17.36 -7.93 12.28
C PRO A 171 17.93 -9.30 11.95
N ALA A 172 17.10 -10.21 11.42
CA ALA A 172 17.53 -11.56 11.09
C ALA A 172 18.52 -11.54 9.91
N LEU A 173 18.24 -10.76 8.86
CA LEU A 173 19.13 -10.67 7.70
C LEU A 173 20.45 -9.94 8.05
N ALA A 174 20.37 -8.88 8.86
CA ALA A 174 21.55 -8.15 9.31
C ALA A 174 22.47 -9.03 10.18
N GLU A 175 21.93 -9.89 11.04
CA GLU A 175 22.73 -10.86 11.81
C GLU A 175 23.37 -11.93 10.94
N MET A 176 22.65 -12.45 9.95
CA MET A 176 23.22 -13.40 8.98
C MET A 176 24.37 -12.75 8.21
N MET A 177 24.20 -11.48 7.81
CA MET A 177 25.25 -10.70 7.16
C MET A 177 26.45 -10.49 8.08
N ALA A 178 26.21 -10.13 9.35
CA ALA A 178 27.25 -9.94 10.35
C ALA A 178 28.05 -11.23 10.57
N LEU A 179 27.38 -12.37 10.67
CA LEU A 179 28.01 -13.68 10.83
C LEU A 179 28.87 -14.06 9.62
N SER A 180 28.36 -13.86 8.41
CA SER A 180 29.09 -14.08 7.15
C SER A 180 30.34 -13.20 7.05
N VAL A 181 30.19 -11.90 7.32
CA VAL A 181 31.31 -10.95 7.26
C VAL A 181 32.34 -11.24 8.36
N ALA A 182 31.91 -11.62 9.56
CA ALA A 182 32.80 -12.06 10.64
C ALA A 182 33.58 -13.33 10.29
N ALA A 183 33.02 -14.20 9.43
CA ALA A 183 33.70 -15.37 8.88
C ALA A 183 34.66 -15.03 7.72
N GLY A 184 34.81 -13.75 7.37
CA GLY A 184 35.72 -13.27 6.32
C GLY A 184 35.10 -13.15 4.93
N GLU A 185 33.78 -13.32 4.77
CA GLU A 185 33.10 -13.02 3.50
C GLU A 185 33.09 -11.50 3.24
N SER A 186 33.19 -11.10 1.98
CA SER A 186 32.96 -9.69 1.60
C SER A 186 31.49 -9.32 1.75
N ALA A 187 31.18 -8.02 1.90
CA ALA A 187 29.79 -7.55 2.01
C ALA A 187 28.92 -8.03 0.84
N LEU A 188 29.45 -7.99 -0.40
CA LEU A 188 28.75 -8.48 -1.58
C LEU A 188 28.52 -10.00 -1.54
N ALA A 189 29.52 -10.78 -1.13
CA ALA A 189 29.39 -12.23 -1.02
C ALA A 189 28.38 -12.64 0.06
N SER A 190 28.39 -11.94 1.20
CA SER A 190 27.41 -12.14 2.27
C SER A 190 25.98 -11.83 1.81
N LEU A 191 25.79 -10.75 1.02
CA LEU A 191 24.50 -10.40 0.44
C LEU A 191 24.02 -11.48 -0.53
N GLU A 192 24.89 -11.99 -1.40
CA GLU A 192 24.56 -13.09 -2.31
C GLU A 192 24.13 -14.36 -1.56
N ARG A 193 24.83 -14.70 -0.47
CA ARG A 193 24.48 -15.84 0.39
C ARG A 193 23.10 -15.65 1.02
N ILE A 194 22.80 -14.46 1.53
CA ILE A 194 21.50 -14.14 2.14
C ILE A 194 20.38 -14.26 1.11
N CYS A 195 20.57 -13.69 -0.09
CA CYS A 195 19.61 -13.76 -1.19
C CYS A 195 19.27 -15.21 -1.60
N ARG A 196 20.21 -16.14 -1.47
CA ARG A 196 20.01 -17.57 -1.77
C ARG A 196 19.31 -18.36 -0.67
N THR A 197 19.47 -17.94 0.59
CA THR A 197 19.03 -18.70 1.77
C THR A 197 17.75 -18.15 2.39
N SER A 198 17.48 -16.86 2.20
CA SER A 198 16.37 -16.16 2.81
C SER A 198 15.22 -15.95 1.83
N ARG A 199 14.01 -15.83 2.36
CA ARG A 199 12.80 -15.47 1.62
C ARG A 199 12.09 -14.36 2.39
N GLY A 200 11.48 -13.42 1.68
CA GLY A 200 10.85 -12.26 2.31
C GLY A 200 10.66 -11.10 1.34
N GLU A 201 10.18 -9.97 1.84
CA GLU A 201 10.16 -8.70 1.10
C GLU A 201 11.56 -8.07 1.08
N LEU A 202 12.28 -8.07 2.21
CA LEU A 202 13.61 -7.46 2.30
C LEU A 202 14.65 -8.29 1.53
N ALA A 203 14.51 -9.62 1.55
CA ALA A 203 15.34 -10.49 0.71
C ALA A 203 15.11 -10.26 -0.80
N ARG A 204 13.90 -9.84 -1.22
CA ARG A 204 13.63 -9.46 -2.61
C ARG A 204 14.35 -8.17 -2.99
N GLU A 205 14.24 -7.15 -2.14
CA GLU A 205 14.98 -5.89 -2.32
C GLU A 205 16.50 -6.10 -2.36
N PHE A 206 17.04 -7.01 -1.53
CA PHE A 206 18.45 -7.39 -1.59
C PHE A 206 18.83 -8.12 -2.88
N ASN A 207 17.92 -8.90 -3.48
CA ASN A 207 18.14 -9.49 -4.81
C ASN A 207 18.18 -8.40 -5.88
N ASP A 208 17.34 -7.38 -5.79
CA ASP A 208 17.34 -6.26 -6.73
C ASP A 208 18.63 -5.43 -6.61
N ILE A 209 19.09 -5.15 -5.38
CA ILE A 209 20.40 -4.53 -5.11
C ILE A 209 21.55 -5.36 -5.70
N LEU A 210 21.51 -6.68 -5.53
CA LEU A 210 22.52 -7.59 -6.09
C LEU A 210 22.50 -7.57 -7.63
N ALA A 211 21.31 -7.54 -8.24
CA ALA A 211 21.15 -7.45 -9.68
C ALA A 211 21.68 -6.14 -10.25
N GLN A 212 21.40 -5.01 -9.58
CA GLN A 212 21.96 -3.70 -9.94
C GLN A 212 23.49 -3.69 -9.85
N THR A 213 24.03 -4.26 -8.76
CA THR A 213 25.49 -4.35 -8.57
C THR A 213 26.14 -5.20 -9.66
N ARG A 214 25.51 -6.32 -10.06
CA ARG A 214 25.95 -7.16 -11.19
C ARG A 214 25.83 -6.47 -12.55
N ALA A 215 24.91 -5.52 -12.68
CA ALA A 215 24.77 -4.68 -13.87
C ALA A 215 25.78 -3.52 -13.93
N GLY A 216 26.63 -3.38 -12.91
CA GLY A 216 27.76 -2.43 -12.90
C GLY A 216 27.59 -1.24 -11.96
N SER A 217 26.51 -1.14 -11.18
CA SER A 217 26.42 -0.13 -10.11
C SER A 217 27.30 -0.51 -8.92
N SER A 218 27.75 0.49 -8.14
CA SER A 218 28.44 0.20 -6.89
C SER A 218 27.45 -0.28 -5.83
N LEU A 219 27.86 -1.23 -4.99
CA LEU A 219 27.02 -1.75 -3.89
C LEU A 219 26.50 -0.62 -2.98
N LEU A 220 27.35 0.36 -2.66
CA LEU A 220 26.95 1.51 -1.84
C LEU A 220 25.93 2.40 -2.54
N ALA A 221 26.06 2.62 -3.85
CA ALA A 221 25.07 3.38 -4.61
C ALA A 221 23.71 2.67 -4.64
N ALA A 222 23.70 1.35 -4.88
CA ALA A 222 22.46 0.56 -4.91
C ALA A 222 21.79 0.50 -3.52
N LEU A 223 22.56 0.36 -2.44
CA LEU A 223 22.05 0.42 -1.07
C LEU A 223 21.49 1.81 -0.74
N ASN A 224 22.15 2.88 -1.16
CA ASN A 224 21.67 4.25 -0.95
C ASN A 224 20.35 4.51 -1.71
N GLU A 225 20.25 4.06 -2.97
CA GLU A 225 19.01 4.16 -3.75
C GLU A 225 17.87 3.39 -3.07
N PHE A 226 18.14 2.18 -2.58
CA PHE A 226 17.19 1.40 -1.78
C PHE A 226 16.74 2.11 -0.49
N ALA A 227 17.67 2.73 0.26
CA ALA A 227 17.34 3.48 1.46
C ALA A 227 16.48 4.72 1.14
N GLN A 228 16.78 5.43 0.05
CA GLN A 228 16.03 6.59 -0.40
C GLN A 228 14.64 6.24 -0.96
N SER A 229 14.51 5.08 -1.62
CA SER A 229 13.23 4.62 -2.18
C SER A 229 12.28 4.14 -1.09
N THR A 230 12.80 3.41 -0.09
CA THR A 230 12.00 2.80 0.97
C THR A 230 11.65 3.81 2.07
N GLN A 231 12.54 4.77 2.35
CA GLN A 231 12.37 5.82 3.36
C GLN A 231 12.07 5.30 4.78
N ILE A 232 12.63 4.14 5.13
CA ILE A 232 12.53 3.57 6.47
C ILE A 232 13.78 3.99 7.27
N PRO A 233 13.64 4.76 8.36
CA PRO A 233 14.78 5.30 9.10
C PRO A 233 15.77 4.25 9.63
N ALA A 234 15.30 3.04 9.96
CA ALA A 234 16.18 1.94 10.39
C ALA A 234 17.08 1.43 9.25
N LEU A 235 16.51 1.30 8.03
CA LEU A 235 17.25 0.85 6.86
C LEU A 235 18.21 1.93 6.35
N SER A 236 17.83 3.20 6.40
CA SER A 236 18.72 4.31 6.06
C SER A 236 19.95 4.34 6.99
N ARG A 237 19.73 4.27 8.31
CA ARG A 237 20.83 4.20 9.30
C ARG A 237 21.74 2.99 9.09
N PHE A 238 21.17 1.86 8.69
CA PHE A 238 21.94 0.68 8.33
C PHE A 238 22.85 0.92 7.14
N VAL A 239 22.32 1.47 6.04
CA VAL A 239 23.10 1.77 4.84
C VAL A 239 24.20 2.78 5.14
N ASP A 240 23.89 3.84 5.90
CA ASP A 240 24.87 4.82 6.35
C ASP A 240 25.98 4.16 7.18
N GLY A 241 25.61 3.27 8.10
CA GLY A 241 26.56 2.51 8.91
C GLY A 241 27.47 1.60 8.07
N VAL A 242 26.90 0.91 7.07
CA VAL A 242 27.67 0.08 6.13
C VAL A 242 28.63 0.93 5.30
N ALA A 243 28.18 2.09 4.81
CA ALA A 243 29.02 3.03 4.07
C ALA A 243 30.20 3.51 4.91
N VAL A 244 29.94 3.98 6.13
CA VAL A 244 30.99 4.42 7.07
C VAL A 244 31.96 3.29 7.40
N ALA A 245 31.46 2.06 7.58
CA ALA A 245 32.32 0.92 7.88
C ALA A 245 33.27 0.57 6.75
N ILE A 246 32.79 0.63 5.51
CA ILE A 246 33.60 0.39 4.32
C ILE A 246 34.62 1.51 4.11
N GLU A 247 34.21 2.77 4.27
CA GLU A 247 35.10 3.94 4.07
C GLU A 247 36.19 4.05 5.14
N ARG A 248 35.85 3.79 6.40
CA ARG A 248 36.77 3.96 7.54
C ARG A 248 37.46 2.67 7.96
N GLY A 249 37.13 1.54 7.33
CA GLY A 249 37.67 0.23 7.67
C GLY A 249 37.29 -0.26 9.07
N THR A 250 36.20 0.24 9.65
CA THR A 250 35.72 -0.25 10.95
C THR A 250 35.12 -1.65 10.79
N PRO A 251 35.16 -2.52 11.82
CA PRO A 251 34.61 -3.87 11.73
C PRO A 251 33.13 -3.87 11.30
N LEU A 252 32.87 -4.23 10.04
CA LEU A 252 31.52 -4.21 9.46
C LEU A 252 30.57 -5.15 10.22
N ALA A 253 31.08 -6.29 10.70
CA ALA A 253 30.30 -7.22 11.52
C ALA A 253 29.73 -6.58 12.80
N ASP A 254 30.50 -5.72 13.47
CA ASP A 254 30.05 -5.03 14.68
C ASP A 254 28.97 -4.01 14.37
N VAL A 255 29.10 -3.28 13.25
CA VAL A 255 28.09 -2.32 12.78
C VAL A 255 26.78 -3.04 12.43
N LEU A 256 26.84 -4.13 11.66
CA LEU A 256 25.68 -4.93 11.29
C LEU A 256 24.95 -5.47 12.54
N ARG A 257 25.70 -5.98 13.52
CA ARG A 257 25.16 -6.51 14.77
C ARG A 257 24.55 -5.43 15.66
N ALA A 258 25.18 -4.25 15.74
CA ALA A 258 24.63 -3.10 16.46
C ALA A 258 23.31 -2.65 15.84
N GLN A 259 23.22 -2.54 14.52
CA GLN A 259 21.97 -2.16 13.84
C GLN A 259 20.86 -3.20 14.03
N ALA A 260 21.18 -4.50 13.98
CA ALA A 260 20.21 -5.55 14.25
C ALA A 260 19.67 -5.46 15.70
N GLN A 261 20.55 -5.21 16.66
CA GLN A 261 20.19 -5.07 18.07
C GLN A 261 19.33 -3.81 18.30
N ASP A 262 19.69 -2.68 17.71
CA ASP A 262 18.92 -1.43 17.79
C ASP A 262 17.48 -1.62 17.30
N VAL A 263 17.26 -2.33 16.20
CA VAL A 263 15.91 -2.58 15.69
C VAL A 263 15.13 -3.53 16.60
N ARG A 264 15.78 -4.54 17.20
CA ARG A 264 15.14 -5.41 18.19
C ARG A 264 14.75 -4.67 19.46
N ASP A 265 15.62 -3.81 19.96
CA ASP A 265 15.35 -3.03 21.16
C ASP A 265 14.22 -2.02 20.92
N ASN A 266 14.16 -1.42 19.74
CA ASN A 266 13.04 -0.56 19.33
C ASN A 266 11.72 -1.36 19.22
N ALA A 267 11.73 -2.55 18.61
CA ALA A 267 10.55 -3.41 18.54
C ALA A 267 10.07 -3.84 19.94
N LYS A 268 11.00 -4.16 20.85
CA LYS A 268 10.68 -4.47 22.24
C LYS A 268 10.05 -3.28 22.97
N ARG A 269 10.58 -2.06 22.76
CA ARG A 269 10.01 -0.83 23.33
C ARG A 269 8.59 -0.58 22.82
N GLU A 270 8.36 -0.69 21.52
CA GLU A 270 7.03 -0.54 20.92
C GLU A 270 6.03 -1.56 21.50
N LEU A 271 6.45 -2.82 21.66
CA LEU A 271 5.62 -3.85 22.28
C LEU A 271 5.26 -3.50 23.73
N LEU A 272 6.21 -3.00 24.52
CA LEU A 272 5.97 -2.57 25.89
C LEU A 272 5.03 -1.35 25.96
N GLU A 273 5.18 -0.39 25.05
CA GLU A 273 4.27 0.76 24.97
C GLU A 273 2.83 0.34 24.62
N VAL A 274 2.68 -0.57 23.65
CA VAL A 274 1.36 -1.11 23.28
C VAL A 274 0.76 -1.92 24.42
N ALA A 275 1.57 -2.71 25.13
CA ALA A 275 1.13 -3.46 26.30
C ALA A 275 0.64 -2.51 27.41
N GLY A 276 1.40 -1.48 27.74
CA GLY A 276 1.01 -0.49 28.75
C GLY A 276 -0.26 0.28 28.37
N LYS A 277 -0.40 0.68 27.09
CA LYS A 277 -1.65 1.31 26.60
C LYS A 277 -2.85 0.37 26.73
N LYS A 278 -2.68 -0.93 26.43
CA LYS A 278 -3.74 -1.93 26.58
C LYS A 278 -4.09 -2.20 28.04
N GLU A 279 -3.11 -2.21 28.94
CA GLU A 279 -3.33 -2.35 30.38
C GLU A 279 -4.20 -1.21 30.93
N ILE A 280 -3.89 0.04 30.57
CA ILE A 280 -4.72 1.19 30.94
C ILE A 280 -6.11 1.09 30.31
N ALA A 281 -6.22 0.67 29.04
CA ALA A 281 -7.50 0.50 28.37
C ALA A 281 -8.40 -0.56 29.03
N MET A 282 -7.82 -1.57 29.69
CA MET A 282 -8.57 -2.58 30.45
C MET A 282 -9.22 -2.02 31.73
N LEU A 283 -8.75 -0.88 32.24
CA LEU A 283 -9.38 -0.19 33.38
C LEU A 283 -10.67 0.53 33.01
N ALA A 284 -10.83 0.96 31.76
CA ALA A 284 -12.00 1.73 31.35
C ALA A 284 -13.33 0.99 31.55
N PRO A 285 -13.50 -0.29 31.13
CA PRO A 285 -14.71 -1.04 31.47
C PRO A 285 -14.91 -1.22 32.98
N VAL A 286 -13.84 -1.40 33.75
CA VAL A 286 -13.94 -1.57 35.21
C VAL A 286 -14.50 -0.30 35.86
N VAL A 287 -13.96 0.86 35.50
CA VAL A 287 -14.34 2.15 36.10
C VAL A 287 -15.69 2.65 35.60
N PHE A 288 -16.01 2.50 34.31
CA PHE A 288 -17.24 3.06 33.73
C PHE A 288 -18.42 2.09 33.67
N LEU A 289 -18.20 0.77 33.75
CA LEU A 289 -19.28 -0.23 33.72
C LEU A 289 -19.46 -0.90 35.08
N ILE A 290 -18.39 -1.47 35.64
CA ILE A 290 -18.49 -2.29 36.86
C ILE A 290 -18.80 -1.41 38.07
N LEU A 291 -18.05 -0.33 38.29
CA LEU A 291 -18.26 0.53 39.46
C LEU A 291 -19.68 1.13 39.52
N PRO A 292 -20.23 1.77 38.46
CA PRO A 292 -21.60 2.28 38.49
C PRO A 292 -22.64 1.18 38.71
N LEU A 293 -22.46 0.01 38.09
CA LEU A 293 -23.35 -1.13 38.28
C LEU A 293 -23.36 -1.60 39.74
N THR A 294 -22.19 -1.68 40.38
CA THR A 294 -22.11 -2.05 41.80
C THR A 294 -22.78 -1.03 42.72
N VAL A 295 -22.62 0.27 42.44
CA VAL A 295 -23.29 1.36 43.20
C VAL A 295 -24.81 1.26 43.07
N ILE A 296 -25.32 1.06 41.85
CA ILE A 296 -26.76 0.88 41.61
C ILE A 296 -27.28 -0.33 42.40
N PHE A 297 -26.55 -1.45 42.37
CA PHE A 297 -26.95 -2.67 43.07
C PHE A 297 -26.94 -2.50 44.59
N ALA A 298 -25.96 -1.77 45.13
CA ALA A 298 -25.86 -1.51 46.57
C ALA A 298 -26.98 -0.60 47.09
N ILE A 299 -27.40 0.40 46.30
CA ILE A 299 -28.44 1.37 46.69
C ILE A 299 -29.87 0.81 46.50
N PHE A 300 -30.05 -0.17 45.59
CA PHE A 300 -31.35 -0.75 45.24
C PHE A 300 -32.23 -1.19 46.43
N PRO A 301 -31.75 -1.99 47.41
CA PRO A 301 -32.60 -2.43 48.53
C PRO A 301 -33.07 -1.25 49.40
N GLY A 302 -32.21 -0.25 49.62
CA GLY A 302 -32.57 0.95 50.37
C GLY A 302 -33.70 1.75 49.70
N LEU A 303 -33.65 1.89 48.38
CA LEU A 303 -34.73 2.51 47.60
C LEU A 303 -36.01 1.66 47.60
N SER A 304 -35.89 0.34 47.53
CA SER A 304 -37.04 -0.57 47.56
C SER A 304 -37.78 -0.54 48.89
N LEU A 305 -37.06 -0.41 50.01
CA LEU A 305 -37.67 -0.30 51.34
C LEU A 305 -38.43 1.01 51.52
N MET A 306 -37.89 2.13 51.04
CA MET A 306 -38.60 3.41 51.11
C MET A 306 -39.90 3.42 50.28
N LYS A 307 -39.94 2.72 49.14
CA LYS A 307 -41.17 2.60 48.33
C LYS A 307 -42.26 1.73 48.96
N LEU A 308 -41.93 0.86 49.91
CA LEU A 308 -42.88 0.01 50.63
C LEU A 308 -43.44 0.69 51.90
N ALA A 309 -42.83 1.79 52.33
CA ALA A 309 -43.20 2.52 53.54
C ALA A 309 -44.18 3.68 53.31
N PHE A 310 -44.58 3.92 52.05
CA PHE A 310 -45.65 4.84 51.63
C PHE A 310 -46.73 4.06 50.88
#